data_AF-N0GSM7-F1
#
_entry.id   AF-N0GSM7-F1
#
_cell.length_a   1.000
_cell.length_b   1.000
_cell.length_c   1.000
_cell.angle_alpha   90.00
_cell.angle_beta   90.00
_cell.angle_gamma   90.00
#
_symmetry.space_group_name_H-M   'P 1'
#
loop_
_entity.id
_entity.type
_entity.pdbx_description
1 polymer ?
#
loop_
_entity_poly.entity_id
_entity_poly.type
_entity_poly.pdbx_seq_one_letter_code
_entity_poly.pdbx_strand_id
1 'polypeptide(L)'
;ALNDHHVLLEGTLLKPNMVTPGSESKKVAPEVIAEYTVRTLQRTVPPAVPGIMFLSGGQSEEEATLNLNAMNKLQTKKPWTLSFSYGRALQSSTLKAWQGKEENVKKAQEVFLARAKGNSEAT
;
A
#
# COMPACT_ATOMS: atom_id res chain seq x y z
N ALA A 1 21.07 12.93 0.55
CA ALA A 1 21.42 11.55 0.13
C ALA A 1 21.17 11.32 -1.36
N LEU A 2 19.94 11.12 -1.85
CA LEU A 2 19.72 10.80 -3.28
C LEU A 2 20.25 11.89 -4.23
N ASN A 3 20.01 13.16 -3.90
CA ASN A 3 20.55 14.30 -4.66
C ASN A 3 22.08 14.34 -4.64
N ASP A 4 22.69 14.15 -3.46
CA ASP A 4 24.16 14.18 -3.28
C ASP A 4 24.86 13.04 -4.03
N HIS A 5 24.15 11.93 -4.25
CA HIS A 5 24.61 10.77 -5.01
C HIS A 5 24.16 10.79 -6.48
N HIS A 6 23.62 11.92 -6.96
CA HIS A 6 23.20 12.12 -8.36
C HIS A 6 22.25 11.04 -8.88
N VAL A 7 21.35 10.55 -8.02
CA VAL A 7 20.36 9.54 -8.41
C VAL A 7 19.29 10.17 -9.32
N LEU A 8 19.04 9.54 -10.47
CA LEU A 8 17.97 9.90 -11.39
C LEU A 8 16.60 9.53 -10.79
N LEU A 9 15.85 10.50 -10.26
CA LEU A 9 14.61 10.26 -9.53
C LEU A 9 13.48 9.67 -10.40
N GLU A 10 13.45 10.02 -11.68
CA GLU A 10 12.52 9.51 -12.69
C GLU A 10 12.64 7.99 -12.88
N GLY A 11 13.82 7.42 -12.56
CA GLY A 11 14.09 5.99 -12.60
C GLY A 11 13.89 5.28 -11.26
N THR A 12 13.33 5.94 -10.25
CA THR A 12 13.16 5.38 -8.90
C THR A 12 11.71 5.06 -8.56
N LEU A 13 11.52 4.22 -7.55
CA LEU A 13 10.25 4.04 -6.85
C LEU A 13 10.49 4.22 -5.36
N LEU A 14 9.50 4.77 -4.66
CA LEU A 14 9.54 4.87 -3.21
C LEU A 14 8.63 3.81 -2.59
N LYS A 15 9.14 3.06 -1.61
CA LYS A 15 8.34 2.10 -0.82
C LYS A 15 8.29 2.55 0.65
N PRO A 16 7.41 3.50 1.02
CA PRO A 16 7.29 3.97 2.39
C PRO A 16 6.22 3.19 3.16
N ASN A 17 6.22 3.34 4.48
CA ASN A 17 5.05 3.05 5.30
C ASN A 17 3.95 4.11 5.11
N MET A 18 2.71 3.73 5.35
CA MET A 18 1.64 4.71 5.60
C MET A 18 1.88 5.39 6.96
N VAL A 19 1.38 6.62 7.13
CA VAL A 19 1.45 7.34 8.40
C VAL A 19 0.29 6.88 9.26
N THR A 20 0.57 5.96 10.20
CA THR A 20 -0.42 5.35 11.10
C THR A 20 -0.08 5.61 12.56
N PRO A 21 -1.06 5.50 13.48
CA PRO A 21 -0.76 5.36 14.90
C PRO A 21 0.17 4.18 15.17
N GLY A 22 0.85 4.21 16.32
CA GLY A 22 1.66 3.08 16.78
C GLY A 22 0.81 1.84 17.06
N SER A 23 1.42 0.66 17.10
CA SER A 23 0.72 -0.63 17.26
C SER A 23 -0.09 -0.76 18.55
N GLU A 24 0.29 -0.02 19.60
CA GLU A 24 -0.41 0.01 20.90
C GLU A 24 -1.44 1.15 21.00
N SER A 25 -1.51 2.01 19.99
CA SER A 25 -2.46 3.12 19.94
C SER A 25 -3.79 2.70 19.33
N LYS A 26 -4.84 3.48 19.59
CA LYS A 26 -6.14 3.28 18.95
C LYS A 26 -6.02 3.43 17.44
N LYS A 27 -6.65 2.52 16.70
CA LYS A 27 -6.81 2.63 15.25
C LYS A 27 -7.65 3.86 14.91
N VAL A 28 -7.42 4.40 13.72
CA VAL A 28 -8.14 5.56 13.17
C VAL A 28 -8.76 5.20 11.82
N ALA A 29 -9.68 6.04 11.35
CA ALA A 29 -10.32 5.85 10.07
C ALA A 29 -9.34 6.01 8.88
N PRO A 30 -9.58 5.33 7.74
CA PRO A 30 -8.73 5.42 6.55
C PRO A 30 -8.50 6.84 6.05
N GLU A 31 -9.47 7.73 6.19
CA GLU A 31 -9.40 9.12 5.75
C GLU A 31 -8.34 9.90 6.55
N VAL A 32 -8.19 9.60 7.84
CA VAL A 32 -7.15 10.17 8.69
C VAL A 32 -5.77 9.70 8.23
N ILE A 33 -5.62 8.38 8.00
CA ILE A 33 -4.38 7.82 7.45
C ILE A 33 -4.03 8.47 6.12
N ALA A 34 -5.01 8.64 5.24
CA ALA A 34 -4.83 9.24 3.94
C ALA A 34 -4.36 10.69 4.02
N GLU A 35 -4.99 11.51 4.85
CA GLU A 35 -4.64 12.91 5.05
C GLU A 35 -3.19 13.06 5.52
N TYR A 36 -2.81 12.35 6.59
CA TYR A 36 -1.46 12.45 7.16
C TYR A 36 -0.40 11.86 6.23
N THR A 37 -0.71 10.76 5.54
CA THR A 37 0.23 10.12 4.61
C THR A 37 0.48 11.02 3.40
N VAL A 38 -0.58 11.44 2.69
CA VAL A 38 -0.43 12.26 1.47
C VAL A 38 0.21 13.61 1.78
N ARG A 39 -0.17 14.27 2.88
CA ARG A 39 0.48 15.52 3.34
C ARG A 39 1.98 15.34 3.56
N THR A 40 2.40 14.21 4.14
CA THR A 40 3.81 13.93 4.40
C THR A 40 4.58 13.74 3.10
N LEU A 41 4.00 13.02 2.13
CA LEU A 41 4.60 12.84 0.81
C LEU A 41 4.71 14.17 0.05
N GLN A 42 3.66 14.99 0.07
CA GLN A 42 3.65 16.34 -0.51
C GLN A 42 4.78 17.25 0.01
N ARG A 43 5.22 17.03 1.25
CA ARG A 43 6.28 17.83 1.89
C ARG A 43 7.69 17.30 1.63
N THR A 44 7.85 16.09 1.12
CA THR A 44 9.14 15.39 1.16
C THR A 44 9.54 14.69 -0.15
N VAL A 45 8.58 14.24 -0.95
CA VAL A 45 8.87 13.53 -2.20
C VAL A 45 8.87 14.54 -3.36
N PRO A 46 9.89 14.56 -4.23
CA PRO A 46 9.87 15.36 -5.44
C PRO A 46 8.89 14.80 -6.49
N PRO A 47 8.17 15.64 -7.28
CA PRO A 47 7.29 15.21 -8.37
C PRO A 47 7.94 14.27 -9.42
N ALA A 48 9.27 14.29 -9.54
CA ALA A 48 10.01 13.46 -10.48
C ALA A 48 9.93 11.95 -10.18
N VAL A 49 9.67 11.54 -8.93
CA VAL A 49 9.53 10.11 -8.58
C VAL A 49 8.22 9.58 -9.17
N PRO A 50 8.19 8.64 -10.12
CA PRO A 50 6.94 8.26 -10.81
C PRO A 50 5.90 7.59 -9.90
N GLY A 51 6.34 6.87 -8.86
CA GLY A 51 5.43 6.03 -8.08
C GLY A 51 5.84 5.78 -6.63
N ILE A 52 4.82 5.68 -5.79
CA ILE A 52 4.92 5.39 -4.36
C ILE A 52 4.15 4.10 -4.07
N MET A 53 4.89 3.04 -3.78
CA MET A 53 4.40 1.67 -3.63
C MET A 53 4.37 1.29 -2.15
N PHE A 54 3.24 1.52 -1.47
CA PHE A 54 3.18 1.35 -0.01
C PHE A 54 3.42 -0.09 0.44
N LEU A 55 4.16 -0.24 1.54
CA LEU A 55 4.19 -1.50 2.29
C LEU A 55 2.97 -1.61 3.21
N SER A 56 2.47 -2.83 3.42
CA SER A 56 1.31 -3.05 4.30
C SER A 56 1.65 -2.98 5.80
N GLY A 57 2.93 -3.14 6.15
CA GLY A 57 3.36 -3.18 7.55
C GLY A 57 2.63 -4.29 8.32
N GLY A 58 2.12 -3.95 9.50
CA GLY A 58 1.31 -4.82 10.36
C GLY A 58 -0.21 -4.76 10.14
N GLN A 59 -0.67 -4.04 9.12
CA GLN A 59 -2.09 -3.89 8.83
C GLN A 59 -2.71 -5.22 8.37
N SER A 60 -4.02 -5.38 8.60
CA SER A 60 -4.77 -6.48 7.99
C SER A 60 -4.86 -6.30 6.46
N GLU A 61 -5.26 -7.36 5.75
CA GLU A 61 -5.44 -7.30 4.29
C GLU A 61 -6.45 -6.21 3.88
N GLU A 62 -7.58 -6.15 4.58
CA GLU A 62 -8.64 -5.18 4.30
C GLU A 62 -8.26 -3.76 4.72
N GLU A 63 -7.63 -3.58 5.89
CA GLU A 63 -7.18 -2.27 6.37
C GLU A 63 -6.19 -1.63 5.39
N ALA A 64 -5.24 -2.42 4.87
CA ALA A 64 -4.28 -1.94 3.88
C ALA A 64 -4.93 -1.52 2.55
N THR A 65 -5.96 -2.25 2.10
CA THR A 65 -6.75 -1.88 0.91
C THR A 65 -7.56 -0.60 1.15
N LEU A 66 -8.25 -0.49 2.30
CA LEU A 66 -9.09 0.66 2.61
C LEU A 66 -8.26 1.95 2.77
N ASN A 67 -7.10 1.87 3.41
CA ASN A 67 -6.20 3.02 3.55
C ASN A 67 -5.64 3.49 2.20
N LEU A 68 -5.26 2.56 1.32
CA LEU A 68 -4.82 2.88 -0.04
C LEU A 68 -5.94 3.56 -0.85
N ASN A 69 -7.14 2.99 -0.80
CA ASN A 69 -8.33 3.53 -1.47
C ASN A 69 -8.63 4.96 -1.00
N ALA A 70 -8.58 5.21 0.31
CA ALA A 70 -8.80 6.55 0.87
C ALA A 70 -7.76 7.57 0.37
N MET A 71 -6.48 7.16 0.26
CA MET A 71 -5.43 8.02 -0.32
C MET A 71 -5.70 8.37 -1.78
N ASN A 72 -6.15 7.41 -2.59
CA ASN A 72 -6.46 7.67 -4.00
C ASN A 72 -7.72 8.52 -4.19
N LYS A 73 -8.74 8.34 -3.33
CA LYS A 73 -9.96 9.18 -3.32
C LYS A 73 -9.75 10.61 -2.80
N LEU A 74 -8.73 10.86 -1.99
CA LEU A 74 -8.46 12.17 -1.40
C LEU A 74 -8.22 13.24 -2.49
N GLN A 75 -9.07 14.26 -2.57
CA GLN A 75 -8.97 15.31 -3.59
C GLN A 75 -7.87 16.33 -3.24
N THR A 76 -6.65 16.09 -3.72
CA THR A 76 -5.48 16.96 -3.51
C THR A 76 -4.39 16.68 -4.55
N LYS A 77 -3.33 17.51 -4.58
CA LYS A 77 -2.19 17.33 -5.51
C LYS A 77 -1.41 16.07 -5.17
N LYS A 78 -1.39 15.10 -6.09
CA LYS A 78 -0.61 13.86 -5.97
C LYS A 78 0.10 13.64 -7.31
N PRO A 79 1.30 14.22 -7.52
CA PRO A 79 2.00 14.12 -8.80
C PRO A 79 2.66 12.75 -9.02
N TRP A 80 2.31 11.76 -8.20
CA TRP A 80 2.84 10.39 -8.22
C TRP A 80 1.68 9.41 -8.26
N THR A 81 1.90 8.23 -8.86
CA THR A 81 0.99 7.10 -8.67
C THR A 81 1.11 6.57 -7.24
N LEU A 82 -0.01 6.43 -6.54
CA LEU A 82 -0.07 5.76 -5.24
C LEU A 82 -0.58 4.33 -5.45
N SER A 83 0.27 3.35 -5.17
CA SER A 83 -0.05 1.93 -5.36
C SER A 83 0.51 1.08 -4.22
N PHE A 84 0.41 -0.24 -4.34
CA PHE A 84 0.76 -1.20 -3.30
C PHE A 84 2.00 -2.03 -3.66
N SER A 85 2.81 -2.33 -2.64
CA SER A 85 3.85 -3.37 -2.66
C SER A 85 3.68 -4.24 -1.43
N TYR A 86 2.62 -5.05 -1.44
CA TYR A 86 2.15 -5.84 -0.31
C TYR A 86 2.67 -7.28 -0.34
N GLY A 87 3.17 -7.73 0.81
CA GLY A 87 3.43 -9.16 1.08
C GLY A 87 2.25 -9.76 1.85
N ARG A 88 2.28 -9.63 3.17
CA ARG A 88 1.25 -10.19 4.07
C ARG A 88 -0.18 -9.76 3.73
N ALA A 89 -0.40 -8.49 3.39
CA ALA A 89 -1.73 -7.99 3.06
C ALA A 89 -2.31 -8.56 1.74
N LEU A 90 -1.49 -9.24 0.93
CA LEU A 90 -1.90 -9.86 -0.33
C LEU A 90 -2.01 -11.39 -0.24
N GLN A 91 -1.25 -12.02 0.67
CA GLN A 91 -1.05 -13.48 0.68
C GLN A 91 -1.57 -14.19 1.95
N SER A 92 -1.93 -13.47 3.01
CA SER A 92 -2.26 -14.09 4.31
C SER A 92 -3.49 -15.00 4.22
N SER A 93 -4.57 -14.54 3.60
CA SER A 93 -5.77 -15.36 3.38
C SER A 93 -5.52 -16.48 2.37
N THR A 94 -4.73 -16.24 1.34
CA THR A 94 -4.31 -17.25 0.34
C THR A 94 -3.58 -18.41 1.01
N LEU A 95 -2.58 -18.11 1.85
CA LEU A 95 -1.82 -19.15 2.56
C LEU A 95 -2.70 -19.96 3.52
N LYS A 96 -3.62 -19.29 4.22
CA LYS A 96 -4.61 -19.96 5.09
C LYS A 96 -5.58 -20.85 4.31
N ALA A 97 -5.99 -20.44 3.12
CA ALA A 97 -6.87 -21.22 2.26
C ALA A 97 -6.14 -22.42 1.65
N TRP A 98 -4.86 -22.26 1.27
CA TRP A 98 -4.06 -23.31 0.66
C TRP A 98 -3.69 -24.43 1.64
N GLN A 99 -3.21 -24.07 2.84
CA GLN A 99 -2.70 -25.03 3.85
C GLN A 99 -1.58 -25.95 3.36
N GLY A 100 -0.92 -25.64 2.22
CA GLY A 100 0.08 -26.51 1.62
C GLY A 100 -0.49 -27.75 0.90
N LYS A 101 -1.81 -27.80 0.68
CA LYS A 101 -2.49 -28.97 0.12
C LYS A 101 -2.89 -28.74 -1.34
N GLU A 102 -2.61 -29.71 -2.21
CA GLU A 102 -2.86 -29.59 -3.66
C GLU A 102 -4.35 -29.42 -3.99
N GLU A 103 -5.23 -30.11 -3.26
CA GLU A 103 -6.68 -30.01 -3.43
C GLU A 103 -7.24 -28.60 -3.15
N ASN A 104 -6.50 -27.77 -2.41
CA ASN A 104 -6.90 -26.41 -2.06
C ASN A 104 -6.39 -25.34 -3.04
N VAL A 105 -5.58 -25.70 -4.04
CA VAL A 105 -4.93 -24.72 -4.94
C VAL A 105 -5.94 -23.78 -5.60
N LYS A 106 -7.01 -24.32 -6.17
CA LYS A 106 -8.05 -23.50 -6.84
C LYS A 106 -8.71 -22.52 -5.88
N LYS A 107 -9.07 -22.98 -4.67
CA LYS A 107 -9.65 -22.13 -3.63
C LYS A 107 -8.69 -21.03 -3.20
N ALA A 108 -7.40 -21.34 -3.04
CA ALA A 108 -6.38 -20.36 -2.68
C ALA A 108 -6.17 -19.31 -3.79
N GLN A 109 -6.18 -19.72 -5.06
CA GLN A 109 -6.10 -18.82 -6.21
C GLN A 109 -7.30 -17.86 -6.28
N GLU A 110 -8.51 -18.33 -6.03
CA GLU A 110 -9.72 -17.48 -5.97
C GLU A 110 -9.60 -16.42 -4.87
N VAL A 111 -9.09 -16.81 -3.69
CA VAL A 111 -8.83 -15.88 -2.58
C VAL A 111 -7.76 -14.86 -2.94
N PHE A 112 -6.65 -15.30 -3.55
CA PHE A 112 -5.58 -14.40 -3.99
C PHE A 112 -6.08 -13.41 -5.05
N LEU A 113 -6.85 -13.88 -6.03
CA LEU A 113 -7.42 -13.05 -7.07
C LEU A 113 -8.35 -11.97 -6.51
N ALA A 114 -9.17 -12.31 -5.51
CA ALA A 114 -10.02 -11.34 -4.84
C ALA A 114 -9.20 -10.23 -4.15
N ARG A 115 -8.08 -10.59 -3.50
CA ARG A 115 -7.17 -9.60 -2.89
C ARG A 115 -6.44 -8.77 -3.94
N ALA A 116 -5.97 -9.37 -5.03
CA ALA A 116 -5.32 -8.66 -6.13
C ALA A 116 -6.27 -7.64 -6.79
N LYS A 117 -7.51 -8.05 -7.07
CA LYS A 117 -8.56 -7.16 -7.60
C LYS A 117 -8.88 -6.02 -6.64
N GLY A 118 -9.14 -6.31 -5.38
CA GLY A 118 -9.47 -5.27 -4.39
C GLY A 118 -8.36 -4.23 -4.24
N ASN A 119 -7.09 -4.65 -4.27
CA ASN A 119 -5.96 -3.71 -4.24
C ASN A 119 -5.80 -2.95 -5.56
N SER A 120 -6.09 -3.57 -6.71
CA SER A 120 -6.12 -2.88 -8.01
C SER A 120 -7.24 -1.84 -8.12
N GLU A 121 -8.39 -2.07 -7.50
CA GLU A 121 -9.51 -1.11 -7.45
C GLU A 121 -9.23 0.04 -6.47
N ALA A 122 -8.29 -0.15 -5.54
CA ALA A 122 -7.88 0.86 -4.57
C ALA A 122 -6.79 1.81 -5.09
N THR A 123 -6.17 1.52 -6.25
CA THR A 123 -5.22 2.41 -6.93
C THR A 123 -5.94 3.43 -7.79
#